data_AF-A0A2H5AW53-F1
#
_entry.id   AF-A0A2H5AW53-F1
#
_cell.length_a   1.000
_cell.length_b   1.000
_cell.length_c   1.000
_cell.angle_alpha   90.00
_cell.angle_beta   90.00
_cell.angle_gamma   90.00
#
_symmetry.space_group_name_H-M   'P 1'
#
loop_
_entity.id
_entity.type
_entity.pdbx_description
1 polymer ?
#
loop_
_entity_poly.entity_id
_entity_poly.type
_entity_poly.pdbx_seq_one_letter_code
_entity_poly.pdbx_strand_id
1 'polypeptide(L)'
;MTQLSVAEVDALAEAAHRGQADKTGAPYIGHVRAVAAGLAPLGAELEMAGLLHDVIEDTEWTAERLLAAGVPAAVVETVEVVTKRPGVPYEEMIRAVAAHPAARLVKIADNAHNSLAHRAARLPFEQRERLAAKYAAARRLLWPAVDRQHLETVLWRVNPALLAELPDSSRESGGSGGGLPTERTAAGVTALPPPGRDHSLRSTPSTGCWRRCRPTAAGGWCPCPAGSGCSTRRCRRPGS
;
A
#
# COMPACT_ATOMS: atom_id res chain seq x y z
N MET A 1 16.83 -29.32 -9.66
CA MET A 1 17.11 -28.64 -8.38
C MET A 1 15.78 -28.27 -7.77
N THR A 2 15.58 -28.53 -6.49
CA THR A 2 14.35 -28.17 -5.77
C THR A 2 14.34 -26.66 -5.56
N GLN A 3 13.23 -25.99 -5.87
CA GLN A 3 13.07 -24.56 -5.61
C GLN A 3 12.90 -24.32 -4.10
N LEU A 4 13.44 -23.21 -3.61
CA LEU A 4 13.30 -22.82 -2.21
C LEU A 4 11.84 -22.52 -1.86
N SER A 5 11.45 -22.88 -0.65
CA SER A 5 10.20 -22.44 -0.01
C SER A 5 10.30 -21.00 0.50
N VAL A 6 9.16 -20.38 0.80
CA VAL A 6 9.12 -19.01 1.39
C VAL A 6 9.93 -18.94 2.68
N ALA A 7 9.86 -19.96 3.52
CA ALA A 7 10.60 -20.01 4.78
C ALA A 7 12.13 -20.07 4.58
N GLU A 8 12.59 -20.81 3.57
CA GLU A 8 14.01 -20.85 3.21
C GLU A 8 14.49 -19.52 2.61
N VAL A 9 13.65 -18.86 1.82
CA VAL A 9 13.93 -17.51 1.30
C VAL A 9 13.98 -16.47 2.43
N ASP A 10 13.12 -16.55 3.44
CA ASP A 10 13.18 -15.67 4.61
C ASP A 10 14.47 -15.87 5.41
N ALA A 11 14.87 -17.13 5.64
CA ALA A 11 16.13 -17.45 6.30
C ALA A 11 17.36 -16.94 5.50
N LEU A 12 17.30 -17.00 4.17
CA LEU A 12 18.33 -16.43 3.29
C LEU A 12 18.40 -14.90 3.45
N ALA A 13 17.26 -14.21 3.37
CA ALA A 13 17.18 -12.76 3.53
C ALA A 13 17.68 -12.31 4.91
N GLU A 14 17.30 -13.01 5.99
CA GLU A 14 17.79 -12.75 7.34
C GLU A 14 19.31 -12.94 7.46
N ALA A 15 19.85 -13.99 6.83
CA ALA A 15 21.29 -14.21 6.80
C ALA A 15 22.03 -13.13 5.99
N ALA A 16 21.47 -12.70 4.84
CA ALA A 16 22.06 -11.68 3.97
C ALA A 16 22.12 -10.31 4.65
N HIS A 17 21.06 -9.91 5.35
CA HIS A 17 20.96 -8.62 6.04
C HIS A 17 21.45 -8.66 7.50
N ARG A 18 22.17 -9.70 7.90
CA ARG A 18 22.66 -9.87 9.28
C ARG A 18 23.58 -8.71 9.67
N GLY A 19 23.22 -8.02 10.75
CA GLY A 19 23.98 -6.87 11.26
C GLY A 19 23.66 -5.54 10.56
N GLN A 20 22.82 -5.55 9.51
CA GLN A 20 22.36 -4.32 8.87
C GLN A 20 21.25 -3.66 9.69
N ALA A 21 21.38 -2.34 9.85
CA ALA A 21 20.35 -1.49 10.42
C ALA A 21 19.71 -0.63 9.34
N ASP A 22 18.41 -0.35 9.48
CA ASP A 22 17.71 0.59 8.62
C ASP A 22 18.05 2.05 8.97
N LYS A 23 17.51 2.99 8.17
CA LYS A 23 17.70 4.43 8.35
C LYS A 23 17.22 4.97 9.70
N THR A 24 16.48 4.17 10.48
CA THR A 24 15.98 4.51 11.81
C THR A 24 16.74 3.81 12.94
N GLY A 25 17.76 2.99 12.61
CA GLY A 25 18.55 2.22 13.55
C GLY A 25 17.95 0.87 13.96
N ALA A 26 16.82 0.45 13.38
CA ALA A 26 16.20 -0.85 13.66
C ALA A 26 16.82 -1.95 12.78
N PRO A 27 16.80 -3.24 13.19
CA PRO A 27 17.26 -4.33 12.34
C PRO A 27 16.56 -4.34 10.98
N TYR A 28 17.34 -4.36 9.90
CA TYR A 28 16.83 -4.16 8.55
C TYR A 28 15.85 -5.26 8.10
N ILE A 29 16.01 -6.50 8.57
CA ILE A 29 15.11 -7.63 8.30
C ILE A 29 13.63 -7.33 8.63
N GLY A 30 13.37 -6.45 9.60
CA GLY A 30 12.00 -6.03 9.93
C GLY A 30 11.30 -5.32 8.77
N HIS A 31 12.03 -4.54 7.97
CA HIS A 31 11.49 -3.91 6.77
C HIS A 31 11.16 -4.94 5.70
N VAL A 32 12.10 -5.82 5.41
CA VAL A 32 11.98 -6.86 4.38
C VAL A 32 10.78 -7.78 4.65
N ARG A 33 10.62 -8.23 5.90
CA ARG A 33 9.46 -9.04 6.31
C ARG A 33 8.14 -8.28 6.23
N ALA A 34 8.13 -6.97 6.51
CA ALA A 34 6.92 -6.16 6.37
C ALA A 34 6.50 -5.96 4.90
N VAL A 35 7.47 -5.83 3.99
CA VAL A 35 7.23 -5.80 2.54
C VAL A 35 6.63 -7.14 2.08
N ALA A 36 7.28 -8.24 2.45
CA ALA A 36 6.80 -9.60 2.14
C ALA A 36 5.39 -9.88 2.67
N ALA A 37 5.09 -9.49 3.90
CA ALA A 37 3.76 -9.67 4.51
C ALA A 37 2.64 -8.92 3.77
N GLY A 38 2.97 -7.80 3.11
CA GLY A 38 2.04 -7.09 2.23
C GLY A 38 1.71 -7.83 0.94
N LEU A 39 2.64 -8.67 0.48
CA LEU A 39 2.59 -9.38 -0.80
C LEU A 39 2.12 -10.84 -0.66
N ALA A 40 2.26 -11.44 0.52
CA ALA A 40 1.84 -12.82 0.79
C ALA A 40 0.43 -13.20 0.27
N PRO A 41 -0.61 -12.34 0.38
CA PRO A 41 -1.94 -12.68 -0.16
C PRO A 41 -2.00 -12.78 -1.68
N LEU A 42 -1.02 -12.24 -2.39
CA LEU A 42 -0.95 -12.17 -3.85
C LEU A 42 -0.13 -13.32 -4.45
N GLY A 43 0.52 -14.14 -3.62
CA GLY A 43 1.21 -15.36 -4.02
C GLY A 43 2.62 -15.50 -3.45
N ALA A 44 3.08 -16.74 -3.36
CA ALA A 44 4.38 -17.09 -2.76
C ALA A 44 5.57 -16.45 -3.47
N GLU A 45 5.55 -16.36 -4.81
CA GLU A 45 6.65 -15.72 -5.56
C GLU A 45 6.76 -14.21 -5.28
N LEU A 46 5.63 -13.52 -5.10
CA LEU A 46 5.64 -12.11 -4.71
C LEU A 46 6.12 -11.92 -3.28
N GLU A 47 5.74 -12.82 -2.37
CA GLU A 47 6.25 -12.83 -1.00
C GLU A 47 7.78 -13.01 -0.98
N MET A 48 8.30 -13.99 -1.73
CA MET A 48 9.73 -14.21 -1.91
C MET A 48 10.44 -13.00 -2.51
N ALA A 49 9.86 -12.37 -3.55
CA ALA A 49 10.43 -11.17 -4.14
C ALA A 49 10.48 -10.01 -3.13
N GLY A 50 9.45 -9.87 -2.29
CA GLY A 50 9.45 -8.92 -1.17
C GLY A 50 10.55 -9.21 -0.15
N LEU A 51 10.79 -10.48 0.18
CA LEU A 51 11.87 -10.91 1.06
C LEU A 51 13.26 -10.62 0.46
N LEU A 52 13.39 -10.54 -0.86
CA LEU A 52 14.69 -10.41 -1.54
C LEU A 52 14.92 -9.04 -2.18
N HIS A 53 13.95 -8.12 -2.12
CA HIS A 53 13.92 -6.93 -2.98
C HIS A 53 15.16 -6.03 -2.89
N ASP A 54 15.79 -5.95 -1.71
CA ASP A 54 16.99 -5.14 -1.46
C ASP A 54 18.25 -6.01 -1.27
N VAL A 55 18.18 -7.33 -1.43
CA VAL A 55 19.30 -8.24 -1.18
C VAL A 55 20.46 -8.00 -2.16
N ILE A 56 20.17 -7.75 -3.45
CA ILE A 56 21.21 -7.43 -4.44
C ILE A 56 21.73 -6.00 -4.26
N GLU A 57 20.89 -5.06 -3.79
CA GLU A 57 21.28 -3.65 -3.63
C GLU A 57 22.18 -3.44 -2.40
N ASP A 58 21.86 -4.10 -1.28
CA ASP A 58 22.46 -3.80 0.03
C ASP A 58 23.48 -4.83 0.52
N THR A 59 23.70 -5.92 -0.23
CA THR A 59 24.58 -7.02 0.19
C THR A 59 25.45 -7.55 -0.95
N GLU A 60 26.33 -8.52 -0.65
CA GLU A 60 27.22 -9.18 -1.62
C GLU A 60 26.52 -10.25 -2.49
N TRP A 61 25.19 -10.37 -2.40
CA TRP A 61 24.43 -11.32 -3.20
C TRP A 61 24.23 -10.81 -4.63
N THR A 62 24.26 -11.75 -5.58
CA THR A 62 23.99 -11.46 -7.00
C THR A 62 22.82 -12.31 -7.50
N ALA A 63 22.26 -11.94 -8.65
CA ALA A 63 21.20 -12.70 -9.31
C ALA A 63 21.61 -14.16 -9.57
N GLU A 64 22.85 -14.37 -10.03
CA GLU A 64 23.41 -15.71 -10.29
C GLU A 64 23.50 -16.53 -9.00
N ARG A 65 23.88 -15.89 -7.89
CA ARG A 65 23.97 -16.56 -6.58
C ARG A 65 22.58 -16.93 -6.05
N LEU A 66 21.57 -16.08 -6.25
CA LEU A 66 20.18 -16.39 -5.89
C LEU A 66 19.64 -17.58 -6.71
N LEU A 67 19.88 -17.58 -8.02
CA LEU A 67 19.52 -18.70 -8.89
C LEU A 67 20.21 -20.00 -8.47
N ALA A 68 21.51 -19.94 -8.20
CA ALA A 68 22.28 -21.10 -7.74
C ALA A 68 21.81 -21.62 -6.38
N ALA A 69 21.29 -20.75 -5.52
CA ALA A 69 20.69 -21.12 -4.23
C ALA A 69 19.29 -21.76 -4.37
N GLY A 70 18.70 -21.77 -5.58
CA GLY A 70 17.39 -22.38 -5.84
C GLY A 70 16.22 -21.40 -5.75
N VAL A 71 16.46 -20.09 -5.73
CA VAL A 71 15.38 -19.09 -5.85
C VAL A 71 14.74 -19.20 -7.24
N PRO A 72 13.40 -19.19 -7.36
CA PRO A 72 12.73 -19.25 -8.66
C PRO A 72 13.17 -18.12 -9.60
N ALA A 73 13.34 -18.42 -10.89
CA ALA A 73 13.84 -17.46 -11.87
C ALA A 73 12.96 -16.20 -11.99
N ALA A 74 11.63 -16.35 -11.93
CA ALA A 74 10.68 -15.23 -11.96
C ALA A 74 10.82 -14.30 -10.74
N VAL A 75 11.20 -14.86 -9.58
CA VAL A 75 11.49 -14.09 -8.38
C VAL A 75 12.79 -13.30 -8.56
N VAL A 76 13.86 -13.93 -9.07
CA VAL A 76 15.14 -13.26 -9.33
C VAL A 76 14.99 -12.14 -10.35
N GLU A 77 14.27 -12.38 -11.45
CA GLU A 77 13.95 -11.34 -12.45
C GLU A 77 13.26 -10.14 -11.80
N THR A 78 12.26 -10.41 -10.94
CA THR A 78 11.55 -9.35 -10.21
C THR A 78 12.50 -8.55 -9.31
N VAL A 79 13.39 -9.23 -8.58
CA VAL A 79 14.40 -8.62 -7.70
C VAL A 79 15.37 -7.74 -8.51
N GLU A 80 15.85 -8.21 -9.66
CA GLU A 80 16.74 -7.44 -10.53
C GLU A 80 16.08 -6.15 -11.05
N VAL A 81 14.78 -6.19 -11.36
CA VAL A 81 14.04 -5.02 -11.85
C VAL A 81 13.86 -3.97 -10.75
N VAL A 82 13.65 -4.38 -9.49
CA VAL A 82 13.49 -3.43 -8.37
C VAL A 82 14.81 -2.92 -7.79
N THR A 83 15.92 -3.63 -8.06
CA THR A 83 17.27 -3.30 -7.61
C THR A 83 17.75 -2.02 -8.29
N LYS A 84 18.18 -1.04 -7.48
CA LYS A 84 18.74 0.20 -8.03
C LYS A 84 20.15 -0.02 -8.57
N ARG A 85 20.32 0.17 -9.87
CA ARG A 85 21.64 0.09 -10.52
C ARG A 85 22.44 1.40 -10.35
N PRO A 86 23.75 1.32 -10.07
CA PRO A 86 24.62 2.49 -10.06
C PRO A 86 24.55 3.26 -11.38
N GLY A 87 24.47 4.59 -11.32
CA GLY A 87 24.43 5.45 -12.50
C GLY A 87 23.05 5.56 -13.19
N VAL A 88 22.07 4.72 -12.86
CA VAL A 88 20.72 4.82 -13.42
C VAL A 88 19.89 5.85 -12.64
N PRO A 89 19.29 6.85 -13.31
CA PRO A 89 18.40 7.81 -12.67
C PRO A 89 17.20 7.11 -12.00
N TYR A 90 16.83 7.57 -10.80
CA TYR A 90 15.73 6.95 -10.03
C TYR A 90 14.40 6.92 -10.79
N GLU A 91 14.10 7.96 -11.58
CA GLU A 91 12.87 8.01 -12.37
C GLU A 91 12.84 6.97 -13.50
N GLU A 92 13.99 6.69 -14.11
CA GLU A 92 14.12 5.65 -15.13
C GLU A 92 13.90 4.26 -14.52
N MET A 93 14.51 4.02 -13.36
CA MET A 93 14.26 2.81 -12.58
C MET A 93 12.78 2.65 -12.24
N ILE A 94 12.09 3.71 -11.77
CA ILE A 94 10.66 3.64 -11.46
C ILE A 94 9.80 3.39 -12.71
N ARG A 95 10.19 3.91 -13.89
CA ARG A 95 9.50 3.60 -15.15
C ARG A 95 9.66 2.12 -15.54
N ALA A 96 10.86 1.55 -15.40
CA ALA A 96 11.09 0.12 -15.64
C ALA A 96 10.28 -0.75 -14.67
N VAL A 97 10.30 -0.42 -13.38
CA VAL A 97 9.47 -1.08 -12.36
C VAL A 97 7.97 -0.94 -12.68
N ALA A 98 7.53 0.23 -13.14
CA ALA A 98 6.15 0.46 -13.55
C ALA A 98 5.77 -0.32 -14.81
N ALA A 99 6.70 -0.81 -15.63
CA ALA A 99 6.39 -1.68 -16.77
C ALA A 99 6.25 -3.17 -16.36
N HIS A 100 6.85 -3.58 -15.24
CA HIS A 100 6.90 -4.98 -14.81
C HIS A 100 5.89 -5.28 -13.68
N PRO A 101 4.85 -6.12 -13.89
CA PRO A 101 3.75 -6.30 -12.93
C PRO A 101 4.16 -6.69 -11.51
N ALA A 102 5.04 -7.69 -11.35
CA ALA A 102 5.46 -8.15 -10.01
C ALA A 102 6.35 -7.12 -9.29
N ALA A 103 7.38 -6.61 -9.97
CA ALA A 103 8.24 -5.53 -9.46
C ALA A 103 7.45 -4.30 -9.03
N ARG A 104 6.37 -3.97 -9.74
CA ARG A 104 5.47 -2.86 -9.38
C ARG A 104 4.83 -3.07 -8.02
N LEU A 105 4.28 -4.25 -7.76
CA LEU A 105 3.70 -4.60 -6.46
C LEU A 105 4.74 -4.58 -5.35
N VAL A 106 5.94 -5.14 -5.60
CA VAL A 106 7.06 -5.09 -4.65
C VAL A 106 7.42 -3.65 -4.31
N LYS A 107 7.55 -2.77 -5.31
CA LYS A 107 7.91 -1.36 -5.08
C LYS A 107 6.82 -0.55 -4.40
N ILE A 108 5.56 -0.92 -4.59
CA ILE A 108 4.43 -0.34 -3.85
C ILE A 108 4.50 -0.74 -2.38
N ALA A 109 4.74 -2.02 -2.08
CA ALA A 109 4.87 -2.51 -0.71
C ALA A 109 6.09 -1.87 0.01
N ASP A 110 7.24 -1.80 -0.66
CA ASP A 110 8.44 -1.09 -0.20
C ASP A 110 8.12 0.39 0.12
N ASN A 111 7.57 1.12 -0.84
CA ASN A 111 7.19 2.53 -0.68
C ASN A 111 6.19 2.73 0.48
N ALA A 112 5.20 1.84 0.59
CA ALA A 112 4.18 1.90 1.63
C ALA A 112 4.80 1.74 3.02
N HIS A 113 5.69 0.75 3.20
CA HIS A 113 6.38 0.53 4.46
C HIS A 113 7.30 1.71 4.79
N ASN A 114 8.07 2.18 3.81
CA ASN A 114 8.96 3.33 3.97
C ASN A 114 8.23 4.66 4.24
N SER A 115 6.94 4.74 3.90
CA SER A 115 6.07 5.90 4.17
C SER A 115 5.34 5.82 5.52
N LEU A 116 5.62 4.84 6.37
CA LEU A 116 4.98 4.75 7.70
C LEU A 116 5.36 5.96 8.58
N ALA A 117 4.36 6.61 9.16
CA ALA A 117 4.54 7.85 9.92
C ALA A 117 5.54 7.70 11.09
N HIS A 118 5.54 6.56 11.79
CA HIS A 118 6.46 6.31 12.89
C HIS A 118 7.92 6.08 12.42
N ARG A 119 8.14 5.59 11.19
CA ARG A 119 9.48 5.48 10.58
C ARG A 119 9.96 6.86 10.15
N ALA A 120 9.09 7.61 9.47
CA ALA A 120 9.35 8.97 9.03
C ALA A 120 9.68 9.93 10.20
N ALA A 121 9.03 9.75 11.36
CA ALA A 121 9.26 10.56 12.55
C ALA A 121 10.64 10.37 13.20
N ARG A 122 11.37 9.31 12.84
CA ARG A 122 12.73 9.05 13.33
C ARG A 122 13.83 9.68 12.47
N LEU A 123 13.45 10.29 11.35
CA LEU A 123 14.38 10.93 10.42
C LEU A 123 14.44 12.45 10.68
N PRO A 124 15.57 13.11 10.38
CA PRO A 124 15.63 14.57 10.34
C PRO A 124 14.58 15.15 9.40
N PHE A 125 14.06 16.34 9.74
CA PHE A 125 12.96 16.98 9.01
C PHE A 125 13.22 17.08 7.50
N GLU A 126 14.38 17.58 7.08
CA GLU A 126 14.73 17.72 5.67
C GLU A 126 14.75 16.37 4.93
N GLN A 127 15.28 15.34 5.57
CA GLN A 127 15.32 14.00 5.00
C GLN A 127 13.90 13.41 4.88
N ARG A 128 13.05 13.64 5.87
CA ARG A 128 11.64 13.23 5.87
C ARG A 128 10.88 13.87 4.70
N GLU A 129 10.96 15.19 4.54
CA GLU A 129 10.26 15.92 3.47
C GLU A 129 10.73 15.45 2.08
N ARG A 130 12.05 15.31 1.91
CA ARG A 130 12.63 14.82 0.64
C ARG A 130 12.16 13.42 0.29
N LEU A 131 12.15 12.49 1.27
CA LEU A 131 11.69 11.12 1.04
C LEU A 131 10.19 11.07 0.80
N ALA A 132 9.38 11.85 1.52
CA ALA A 132 7.94 11.93 1.28
C ALA A 132 7.63 12.40 -0.14
N ALA A 133 8.30 13.45 -0.63
CA ALA A 133 8.14 13.93 -2.01
C ALA A 133 8.57 12.88 -3.04
N LYS A 134 9.73 12.23 -2.81
CA LYS A 134 10.22 11.13 -3.64
C LYS A 134 9.21 9.98 -3.73
N TYR A 135 8.68 9.54 -2.59
CA TYR A 135 7.75 8.42 -2.52
C TYR A 135 6.40 8.76 -3.15
N ALA A 136 5.88 9.97 -2.92
CA ALA A 136 4.66 10.44 -3.58
C ALA A 136 4.82 10.51 -5.11
N ALA A 137 5.98 10.92 -5.61
CA ALA A 137 6.27 10.90 -7.05
C ALA A 137 6.27 9.49 -7.63
N ALA A 138 6.89 8.53 -6.95
CA ALA A 138 6.87 7.13 -7.37
C ALA A 138 5.43 6.56 -7.40
N ARG A 139 4.61 6.85 -6.36
CA ARG A 139 3.21 6.39 -6.30
C ARG A 139 2.38 6.84 -7.51
N ARG A 140 2.55 8.09 -7.97
CA ARG A 140 1.86 8.61 -9.16
C ARG A 140 2.15 7.83 -10.44
N LEU A 141 3.32 7.17 -10.53
CA LEU A 141 3.68 6.34 -11.67
C LEU A 141 3.28 4.87 -11.48
N LEU A 142 3.38 4.36 -10.24
CA LEU A 142 3.14 2.95 -9.95
C LEU A 142 1.66 2.60 -9.82
N TRP A 143 0.88 3.42 -9.12
CA TRP A 143 -0.51 3.09 -8.76
C TRP A 143 -1.46 2.96 -9.95
N PRO A 144 -1.47 3.88 -10.94
CA PRO A 144 -2.43 3.80 -12.04
C PRO A 144 -2.29 2.55 -12.91
N ALA A 145 -1.13 1.87 -12.85
CA ALA A 145 -0.87 0.69 -13.65
C ALA A 145 -1.29 -0.61 -12.94
N VAL A 146 -1.56 -0.61 -11.63
CA VAL A 146 -1.92 -1.82 -10.86
C VAL A 146 -3.43 -2.00 -10.78
N ASP A 147 -3.88 -3.25 -10.80
CA ASP A 147 -5.25 -3.59 -10.43
C ASP A 147 -5.61 -3.01 -9.04
N ARG A 148 -6.78 -2.38 -8.93
CA ARG A 148 -7.16 -1.66 -7.72
C ARG A 148 -7.24 -2.57 -6.49
N GLN A 149 -7.74 -3.79 -6.64
CA GLN A 149 -7.88 -4.73 -5.52
C GLN A 149 -6.51 -5.18 -5.01
N HIS A 150 -5.55 -5.43 -5.91
CA HIS A 150 -4.17 -5.73 -5.51
C HIS A 150 -3.51 -4.55 -4.78
N LEU A 151 -3.70 -3.31 -5.27
CA LEU A 151 -3.18 -2.12 -4.61
C LEU A 151 -3.76 -1.96 -3.20
N GLU A 152 -5.09 -2.04 -3.05
CA GLU A 152 -5.76 -1.94 -1.75
C GLU A 152 -5.32 -3.06 -0.80
N THR A 153 -5.12 -4.28 -1.30
CA THR A 153 -4.61 -5.42 -0.51
C THR A 153 -3.24 -5.12 0.10
N VAL A 154 -2.31 -4.60 -0.70
CA VAL A 154 -0.96 -4.24 -0.23
C VAL A 154 -1.03 -3.08 0.77
N LEU A 155 -1.74 -2.00 0.43
CA LEU A 155 -1.82 -0.82 1.29
C LEU A 155 -2.48 -1.12 2.63
N TRP A 156 -3.58 -1.89 2.66
CA TRP A 156 -4.24 -2.28 3.89
C TRP A 156 -3.35 -3.07 4.85
N ARG A 157 -2.41 -3.88 4.33
CA ARG A 157 -1.50 -4.65 5.17
C ARG A 157 -0.28 -3.86 5.62
N VAL A 158 0.28 -3.05 4.73
CA VAL A 158 1.57 -2.39 4.97
C VAL A 158 1.41 -1.00 5.56
N ASN A 159 0.51 -0.18 5.01
CA ASN A 159 0.29 1.19 5.44
C ASN A 159 -1.13 1.67 5.09
N PRO A 160 -2.13 1.37 5.93
CA PRO A 160 -3.53 1.74 5.70
C PRO A 160 -3.77 3.24 5.55
N ALA A 161 -2.87 4.08 6.08
CA ALA A 161 -3.01 5.54 5.97
C ALA A 161 -2.94 6.02 4.51
N LEU A 162 -2.24 5.29 3.64
CA LEU A 162 -2.14 5.62 2.22
C LEU A 162 -3.44 5.33 1.44
N LEU A 163 -4.39 4.58 1.99
CA LEU A 163 -5.70 4.38 1.35
C LEU A 163 -6.46 5.69 1.17
N ALA A 164 -6.22 6.67 2.05
CA ALA A 164 -6.79 8.01 1.94
C ALA A 164 -6.22 8.84 0.77
N GLU A 165 -5.10 8.41 0.18
CA GLU A 165 -4.51 9.06 -1.01
C GLU A 165 -5.04 8.46 -2.32
N LEU A 166 -5.80 7.35 -2.27
CA LEU A 166 -6.33 6.74 -3.48
C LEU A 166 -7.39 7.65 -4.12
N PRO A 167 -7.42 7.77 -5.44
CA PRO A 167 -8.46 8.51 -6.13
C PRO A 167 -9.83 7.86 -5.91
N ASP A 168 -10.86 8.70 -5.78
CA ASP A 168 -12.27 8.28 -5.72
C ASP A 168 -12.62 7.48 -6.97
N SER A 169 -13.09 6.24 -6.77
CA SER A 169 -13.53 5.33 -7.84
C SER A 169 -14.70 5.89 -8.67
N SER A 170 -15.40 6.91 -8.18
CA SER A 170 -16.52 7.56 -8.87
C SER A 170 -16.09 8.56 -9.96
N ARG A 171 -14.78 8.82 -10.16
CA ARG A 171 -14.29 9.78 -11.18
C ARG A 171 -13.73 9.13 -12.45
N GLU A 172 -13.48 7.82 -12.46
CA GLU A 172 -12.83 7.13 -13.59
C GLU A 172 -13.83 6.52 -14.58
N SER A 173 -15.12 6.41 -14.23
CA SER A 173 -16.18 5.86 -15.10
C SER A 173 -16.73 6.86 -16.15
N GLY A 174 -16.13 8.05 -16.28
CA GLY A 174 -16.62 9.13 -17.18
C GLY A 174 -16.04 9.16 -18.60
N GLY A 175 -15.32 8.11 -19.05
CA GLY A 175 -14.52 8.14 -20.27
C GLY A 175 -14.91 7.14 -21.36
N SER A 176 -16.18 7.11 -21.80
CA SER A 176 -16.57 6.48 -23.07
C SER A 176 -17.99 6.94 -23.46
N GLY A 177 -18.09 7.84 -24.42
CA GLY A 177 -19.39 8.32 -24.92
C GLY A 177 -19.25 9.39 -25.99
N GLY A 178 -18.55 9.08 -27.08
CA GLY A 178 -18.70 9.84 -28.32
C GLY A 178 -20.09 9.59 -28.90
N GLY A 179 -21.00 10.55 -28.74
CA GLY A 179 -22.31 10.56 -29.36
C GLY A 179 -22.61 11.96 -29.91
N LEU A 180 -22.75 12.06 -31.23
CA LEU A 180 -23.19 13.27 -31.93
C LEU A 180 -24.60 13.71 -31.49
N PRO A 181 -24.95 15.01 -31.65
CA PRO A 181 -26.20 15.55 -31.15
C PRO A 181 -27.34 15.36 -32.16
N THR A 182 -28.47 14.82 -31.72
CA THR A 182 -29.75 14.99 -32.43
C THR A 182 -30.85 15.37 -31.46
N GLU A 183 -31.21 16.65 -31.59
CA GLU A 183 -32.55 17.24 -31.63
C GLU A 183 -33.56 17.03 -30.48
N ARG A 184 -34.07 18.18 -30.06
CA ARG A 184 -35.13 18.39 -29.07
C ARG A 184 -36.47 17.94 -29.62
N THR A 185 -37.28 17.31 -28.77
CA THR A 185 -38.73 17.58 -28.74
C THR A 185 -39.23 17.47 -27.31
N ALA A 186 -40.06 18.45 -26.94
CA ALA A 186 -40.69 18.59 -25.65
C ALA A 186 -42.07 17.90 -25.65
N ALA A 187 -42.39 17.18 -24.58
CA ALA A 187 -43.76 16.98 -24.11
C ALA A 187 -43.70 16.57 -22.63
N GLY A 188 -44.32 17.38 -21.78
CA GLY A 188 -44.39 17.16 -20.35
C GLY A 188 -45.46 16.13 -19.97
N VAL A 189 -45.20 15.38 -18.90
CA VAL A 189 -46.22 14.87 -17.98
C VAL A 189 -45.64 14.92 -16.57
N THR A 190 -46.38 15.56 -15.68
CA THR A 190 -46.17 15.69 -14.25
C THR A 190 -46.23 14.34 -13.54
N ALA A 191 -45.18 13.99 -12.78
CA ALA A 191 -45.18 12.86 -11.86
C ALA A 191 -44.88 13.34 -10.43
N LEU A 192 -45.78 13.02 -9.51
CA LEU A 192 -45.63 13.23 -8.06
C LEU A 192 -44.46 12.39 -7.50
N PRO A 193 -43.75 12.88 -6.47
CA PRO A 193 -42.67 12.11 -5.84
C PRO A 193 -43.22 10.96 -4.97
N PRO A 194 -42.62 9.76 -5.00
CA PRO A 194 -42.98 8.68 -4.09
C PRO A 194 -42.47 8.95 -2.65
N PRO A 195 -43.18 8.49 -1.60
CA PRO A 195 -42.76 8.68 -0.22
C PRO A 195 -41.60 7.76 0.18
N GLY A 196 -40.65 8.35 0.92
CA GLY A 196 -39.87 7.73 2.00
C GLY A 196 -39.10 6.44 1.70
N ARG A 197 -37.81 6.58 1.37
CA ARG A 197 -36.83 5.50 1.54
C ARG A 197 -36.42 5.42 3.01
N ASP A 198 -36.80 4.35 3.70
CA ASP A 198 -36.15 3.97 4.97
C ASP A 198 -34.84 3.25 4.63
N HIS A 199 -33.79 4.03 4.41
CA HIS A 199 -32.44 3.51 4.45
C HIS A 199 -32.05 3.41 5.92
N SER A 200 -32.12 2.19 6.47
CA SER A 200 -31.38 1.85 7.69
C SER A 200 -29.88 1.96 7.39
N LEU A 201 -29.39 3.20 7.45
CA LEU A 201 -27.99 3.54 7.41
C LEU A 201 -27.32 2.91 8.63
N ARG A 202 -26.65 1.77 8.45
CA ARG A 202 -25.48 1.45 9.27
C ARG A 202 -24.39 2.42 8.87
N SER A 203 -24.52 3.66 9.33
CA SER A 203 -23.45 4.65 9.30
C SER A 203 -22.33 4.13 10.20
N THR A 204 -21.25 3.62 9.61
CA THR A 204 -20.00 3.45 10.34
C THR A 204 -19.56 4.82 10.85
N PRO A 205 -19.21 4.98 12.14
CA PRO A 205 -18.84 6.27 12.68
C PRO A 205 -17.61 6.81 11.95
N SER A 206 -17.61 8.10 11.66
CA SER A 206 -16.48 8.79 11.06
C SER A 206 -15.22 8.56 11.91
N THR A 207 -14.12 8.27 11.22
CA THR A 207 -12.78 7.89 11.72
C THR A 207 -12.13 8.90 12.69
N GLY A 208 -12.80 10.02 12.99
CA GLY A 208 -12.33 11.05 13.91
C GLY A 208 -12.82 10.92 15.36
N CYS A 209 -13.91 10.19 15.62
CA CYS A 209 -14.61 10.35 16.90
C CYS A 209 -13.90 9.70 18.11
N TRP A 210 -13.10 8.65 17.93
CA TRP A 210 -12.42 7.96 19.03
C TRP A 210 -11.18 8.70 19.57
N ARG A 211 -10.62 9.66 18.82
CA ARG A 211 -9.38 10.37 19.20
C ARG A 211 -9.55 11.26 20.44
N ARG A 212 -10.78 11.61 20.82
CA ARG A 212 -11.10 12.46 21.98
C ARG A 212 -11.64 11.69 23.20
N CYS A 213 -11.72 10.35 23.15
CA CYS A 213 -12.14 9.53 24.29
C CYS A 213 -11.12 9.55 25.44
N ARG A 214 -11.54 9.91 26.66
CA ARG A 214 -10.80 9.58 27.89
C ARG A 214 -11.28 8.22 28.42
N PRO A 215 -10.39 7.36 28.97
CA PRO A 215 -10.77 6.06 29.47
C PRO A 215 -11.68 6.21 30.69
N THR A 216 -12.90 5.70 30.60
CA THR A 216 -13.71 5.36 31.77
C THR A 216 -13.93 3.85 31.74
N ALA A 217 -13.67 3.21 32.87
CA ALA A 217 -13.63 1.77 33.01
C ALA A 217 -15.02 1.14 32.78
N ALA A 218 -15.00 -0.07 32.22
CA ALA A 218 -16.11 -0.97 31.89
C ALA A 218 -16.87 -0.66 30.57
N GLY A 219 -16.53 -1.42 29.52
CA GLY A 219 -17.46 -1.68 28.40
C GLY A 219 -17.07 -1.16 27.01
N GLY A 220 -15.99 -0.41 26.84
CA GLY A 220 -15.49 -0.03 25.50
C GLY A 220 -16.37 0.98 24.72
N TRP A 221 -17.38 1.57 25.36
CA TRP A 221 -18.25 2.59 24.79
C TRP A 221 -17.99 3.97 25.42
N CYS A 222 -17.62 4.96 24.60
CA CYS A 222 -17.52 6.35 25.06
C CYS A 222 -18.77 7.16 24.69
N PRO A 223 -19.20 8.12 25.53
CA PRO A 223 -20.10 9.18 25.10
C PRO A 223 -19.41 10.06 24.05
N CYS A 224 -20.09 10.35 22.94
CA CYS A 224 -19.54 11.24 21.91
C CYS A 224 -19.80 12.72 22.31
N PRO A 225 -18.81 13.62 22.19
CA PRO A 225 -18.97 15.02 22.62
C PRO A 225 -19.98 15.78 21.75
N ALA A 226 -20.71 16.72 22.37
CA ALA A 226 -21.69 17.56 21.68
C ALA A 226 -21.03 18.34 20.51
N GLY A 227 -21.68 18.37 19.35
CA GLY A 227 -21.16 19.05 18.14
C GLY A 227 -20.26 18.20 17.22
N SER A 228 -20.06 16.91 17.51
CA SER A 228 -19.19 16.01 16.71
C SER A 228 -19.84 15.40 15.46
N GLY A 229 -21.10 15.71 15.15
CA GLY A 229 -21.81 15.16 13.99
C GLY A 229 -22.11 13.65 14.08
N CYS A 230 -21.93 13.03 15.25
CA CYS A 230 -22.17 11.60 15.45
C CYS A 230 -23.68 11.32 15.64
N SER A 231 -24.28 10.52 14.77
CA SER A 231 -25.71 10.17 14.82
C SER A 231 -26.05 9.21 15.97
N THR A 232 -25.08 8.42 16.42
CA THR A 232 -25.21 7.48 17.54
C THR A 232 -24.52 8.06 18.78
N ARG A 233 -25.26 8.21 19.90
CA ARG A 233 -24.77 8.86 21.14
C ARG A 233 -23.56 8.17 21.82
N ARG A 234 -23.05 7.07 21.26
CA ARG A 234 -21.91 6.31 21.77
C ARG A 234 -20.99 5.84 20.64
N CYS A 235 -19.69 5.78 20.95
CA CYS A 235 -18.62 5.47 20.02
C CYS A 235 -17.81 4.26 20.58
N ARG A 236 -17.54 3.22 19.76
CA ARG A 236 -16.83 1.98 20.16
C ARG A 236 -15.38 1.98 19.66
N ARG A 237 -14.41 1.57 20.50
CA ARG A 237 -13.00 1.45 20.09
C ARG A 237 -12.78 0.20 19.22
N PRO A 238 -11.98 0.27 18.14
CA PRO A 238 -11.55 -0.93 17.41
C PRO A 238 -10.73 -1.84 18.34
N GLY A 239 -11.07 -3.14 18.41
CA GLY A 239 -10.34 -4.14 19.19
C GLY A 239 -10.74 -4.29 20.67
N SER A 240 -11.98 -3.92 21.03
CA SER A 240 -12.61 -4.26 22.33
C SER A 240 -13.84 -5.12 22.15
#